data_AF-A0A972FQ95-F1
#
_entry.id   AF-A0A972FQ95-F1
#
_cell.length_a   1.000
_cell.length_b   1.000
_cell.length_c   1.000
_cell.angle_alpha   90.00
_cell.angle_beta   90.00
_cell.angle_gamma   90.00
#
_symmetry.space_group_name_H-M   'P 1'
#
loop_
_entity.id
_entity.type
_entity.pdbx_description
1 polymer ?
#
loop_
_entity_poly.entity_id
_entity_poly.type
_entity_poly.pdbx_seq_one_letter_code
_entity_poly.pdbx_strand_id
1 'polypeptide(L)'
;MTKDENKQIKGITYNHLNLPVKIPIKQGTQNWTISYLYNALGQKIQKTVANVTQVGQTERTLYLDGFQYVDDVLQFFPHPEGYVR
;
A
#
# COMPACT_ATOMS: atom_id res chain seq x y z
N MET A 1 -2.03 -11.84 10.91
CA MET A 1 -0.57 -11.95 10.64
C MET A 1 0.10 -10.70 11.17
N THR A 2 1.04 -10.77 12.11
CA THR A 2 1.72 -9.56 12.65
C THR A 2 3.16 -9.41 12.18
N LYS A 3 3.74 -10.48 11.62
CA LYS A 3 5.07 -10.54 11.02
C LYS A 3 5.07 -11.53 9.85
N ASP A 4 5.98 -11.32 8.91
CA ASP A 4 6.27 -12.22 7.79
C ASP A 4 7.76 -12.09 7.43
N GLU A 5 8.55 -13.06 7.84
CA GLU A 5 10.01 -13.03 7.66
C GLU A 5 10.42 -13.27 6.19
N ASN A 6 9.61 -13.97 5.40
CA ASN A 6 9.86 -14.17 3.97
C ASN A 6 9.72 -12.86 3.20
N LYS A 7 8.86 -11.95 3.68
CA LYS A 7 8.69 -10.59 3.14
C LYS A 7 9.49 -9.54 3.92
N GLN A 8 10.34 -9.94 4.87
CA GLN A 8 11.12 -9.04 5.73
C GLN A 8 10.26 -8.05 6.54
N ILE A 9 9.05 -8.46 6.90
CA ILE A 9 8.10 -7.70 7.72
C ILE A 9 8.26 -8.15 9.17
N LYS A 10 8.80 -7.25 10.01
CA LYS A 10 9.01 -7.54 11.44
C LYS A 10 7.84 -7.15 12.34
N GLY A 11 6.91 -6.37 11.82
CA GLY A 11 5.76 -5.85 12.55
C GLY A 11 4.77 -5.19 11.61
N ILE A 12 3.51 -5.14 12.01
CA ILE A 12 2.45 -4.41 11.31
C ILE A 12 1.66 -3.61 12.33
N THR A 13 1.44 -2.33 12.06
CA THR A 13 0.54 -1.49 12.86
C THR A 13 -0.86 -1.58 12.29
N TYR A 14 -1.85 -1.66 13.17
CA TYR A 14 -3.26 -1.82 12.85
C TYR A 14 -4.08 -0.63 13.35
N ASN A 15 -5.21 -0.35 12.70
CA ASN A 15 -6.21 0.57 13.23
C ASN A 15 -7.23 -0.16 14.14
N HIS A 16 -8.21 0.59 14.66
CA HIS A 16 -9.28 0.07 15.53
C HIS A 16 -10.22 -0.95 14.84
N LEU A 17 -10.19 -1.05 13.50
CA LEU A 17 -10.89 -2.07 12.72
C LEU A 17 -10.03 -3.32 12.46
N ASN A 18 -8.85 -3.42 13.08
CA ASN A 18 -7.86 -4.47 12.81
C ASN A 18 -7.39 -4.51 11.35
N LEU A 19 -7.39 -3.37 10.64
CA LEU A 19 -6.85 -3.23 9.29
C LEU A 19 -5.40 -2.72 9.33
N PRO A 20 -4.47 -3.27 8.52
CA PRO A 20 -3.08 -2.81 8.48
C PRO A 20 -2.99 -1.36 8.03
N VAL A 21 -2.31 -0.49 8.78
CA VAL A 21 -2.08 0.91 8.41
C VAL A 21 -0.62 1.23 8.09
N LYS A 22 0.33 0.49 8.68
CA LYS A 22 1.76 0.69 8.45
C LYS A 22 2.51 -0.63 8.47
N ILE A 23 3.28 -0.88 7.43
CA ILE A 23 4.08 -2.09 7.23
C ILE A 23 5.52 -1.67 6.91
N PRO A 24 6.43 -1.64 7.90
CA PRO A 24 7.86 -1.49 7.64
C PRO A 24 8.42 -2.76 6.99
N ILE A 25 9.24 -2.58 5.96
CA ILE A 25 9.90 -3.64 5.20
C ILE A 25 11.39 -3.30 5.13
N LYS A 26 12.25 -4.25 5.50
CA LYS A 26 13.70 -4.09 5.32
C LYS A 26 14.16 -4.87 4.09
N GLN A 27 14.70 -4.17 3.09
CA GLN A 27 15.22 -4.78 1.87
C GLN A 27 16.71 -4.45 1.73
N GLY A 28 17.57 -5.38 2.12
CA GLY A 28 19.02 -5.16 2.17
C GLY A 28 19.38 -4.01 3.12
N THR A 29 20.02 -2.97 2.58
CA THR A 29 20.37 -1.73 3.30
C THR A 29 19.27 -0.67 3.30
N GLN A 30 18.22 -0.87 2.50
CA GLN A 30 17.11 0.06 2.37
C GLN A 30 15.95 -0.33 3.28
N ASN A 31 15.32 0.68 3.86
CA ASN A 31 14.09 0.52 4.63
C ASN A 31 12.97 1.14 3.83
N TRP A 32 11.89 0.40 3.71
CA TRP A 32 10.67 0.80 3.04
C TRP A 32 9.51 0.79 4.03
N THR A 33 8.48 1.57 3.74
CA THR A 33 7.22 1.52 4.46
C THR A 33 6.08 1.50 3.47
N ILE A 34 5.16 0.55 3.64
CA ILE A 34 3.84 0.60 3.01
C ILE A 34 2.85 1.16 4.02
N SER A 35 2.15 2.23 3.66
CA SER A 35 1.09 2.82 4.47
C SER A 35 -0.24 2.74 3.74
N TYR A 36 -1.32 2.56 4.49
CA TYR A 36 -2.67 2.50 3.95
C TYR A 36 -3.58 3.50 4.65
N LEU A 37 -4.44 4.15 3.86
CA LEU A 37 -5.53 4.98 4.35
C LEU A 37 -6.85 4.28 4.05
N TYR A 38 -7.73 4.27 5.05
CA TYR A 38 -9.07 3.70 4.93
C TYR A 38 -10.10 4.78 5.27
N ASN A 39 -11.28 4.67 4.67
CA ASN A 39 -12.43 5.41 5.12
C ASN A 39 -13.04 4.79 6.40
N ALA A 40 -14.07 5.42 6.97
CA ALA A 40 -14.74 4.97 8.19
C ALA A 40 -15.39 3.58 8.06
N LEU A 41 -15.71 3.14 6.84
CA LEU A 41 -16.26 1.81 6.56
C LEU A 41 -15.18 0.73 6.41
N GLY A 42 -13.89 1.09 6.52
CA GLY A 42 -12.77 0.17 6.35
C GLY A 42 -12.38 -0.09 4.89
N GLN A 43 -12.90 0.67 3.93
CA GLN A 43 -12.49 0.58 2.53
C GLN A 43 -11.17 1.32 2.34
N LYS A 44 -10.21 0.68 1.67
CA LYS A 44 -8.91 1.28 1.35
C LYS A 44 -9.07 2.33 0.26
N ILE A 45 -8.63 3.55 0.53
CA ILE A 45 -8.70 4.68 -0.41
C ILE A 45 -7.31 5.12 -0.91
N GLN A 46 -6.24 4.78 -0.18
CA GLN A 46 -4.88 5.07 -0.59
C GLN A 46 -3.89 4.00 -0.11
N LYS A 47 -2.88 3.73 -0.93
CA LYS A 47 -1.63 3.04 -0.58
C LYS A 47 -0.47 3.99 -0.88
N THR A 48 0.51 4.02 0.03
CA THR A 48 1.77 4.74 -0.20
C THR A 48 2.93 3.81 0.05
N VAL A 49 3.84 3.67 -0.91
CA VAL A 49 5.09 2.94 -0.76
C VAL A 49 6.22 3.95 -0.75
N ALA A 50 6.94 4.05 0.35
CA ALA A 50 8.01 5.03 0.50
C ALA A 50 9.31 4.38 0.98
N ASN A 51 10.43 4.79 0.37
CA ASN A 51 11.76 4.50 0.89
C ASN A 51 12.05 5.48 2.02
N VAL A 52 12.30 4.99 3.23
CA VAL A 52 12.65 5.83 4.38
C VAL A 52 14.16 6.02 4.53
N THR A 53 14.97 5.23 3.82
CA THR A 53 16.44 5.42 3.74
C THR A 53 16.81 6.50 2.71
N GLN A 54 16.10 6.56 1.58
CA GLN A 54 16.35 7.52 0.50
C GLN A 54 15.11 8.39 0.26
N VAL A 55 15.24 9.68 0.59
CA VAL A 55 14.16 10.66 0.40
C VAL A 55 13.85 10.82 -1.09
N GLY A 56 12.56 10.96 -1.42
CA GLY A 56 12.08 11.22 -2.79
C GLY A 56 11.66 9.98 -3.57
N GLN A 57 11.89 8.77 -3.05
CA GLN A 57 11.31 7.55 -3.63
C GLN A 57 9.98 7.24 -2.92
N THR A 58 8.89 7.71 -3.51
CA THR A 58 7.54 7.49 -3.01
C THR A 58 6.60 7.28 -4.18
N GLU A 59 5.80 6.23 -4.11
CA GLU A 59 4.72 5.93 -5.04
C GLU A 59 3.40 6.00 -4.28
N ARG A 60 2.41 6.73 -4.83
CA ARG A 60 1.06 6.82 -4.26
C ARG A 60 0.07 6.13 -5.18
N THR A 61 -0.68 5.17 -4.65
CA THR A 61 -1.84 4.57 -5.33
C THR A 61 -3.14 5.07 -4.70
N LEU A 62 -4.04 5.66 -5.49
CA LEU A 62 -5.40 6.01 -5.09
C LEU A 62 -6.39 4.96 -5.58
N TYR A 63 -7.40 4.64 -4.75
CA TYR A 63 -8.46 3.69 -5.05
C TYR A 63 -9.81 4.41 -5.07
N LEU A 64 -10.51 4.37 -6.21
CA LEU A 64 -11.79 5.05 -6.43
C LEU A 64 -12.72 4.14 -7.23
N ASP A 65 -13.80 3.62 -6.63
CA ASP A 65 -14.79 2.75 -7.32
C ASP A 65 -14.18 1.64 -8.20
N GLY A 66 -13.14 0.99 -7.70
CA GLY A 66 -12.44 -0.09 -8.41
C GLY A 66 -11.36 0.40 -9.39
N PHE A 67 -11.30 1.69 -9.70
CA PHE A 67 -10.19 2.30 -10.43
C PHE A 67 -8.99 2.48 -9.51
N GLN A 68 -7.79 2.37 -10.09
CA GLN A 68 -6.53 2.61 -9.40
C GLN A 68 -5.68 3.60 -10.19
N TYR A 69 -5.18 4.60 -9.48
CA TYR A 69 -4.31 5.63 -10.04
C TYR A 69 -2.96 5.57 -9.34
N VAL A 70 -1.87 5.39 -10.07
CA VAL A 70 -0.52 5.53 -9.53
C VAL A 70 0.00 6.89 -9.92
N ASP A 71 0.35 7.70 -8.92
CA ASP A 71 0.79 9.09 -9.07
C ASP A 71 -0.13 9.88 -10.02
N ASP A 72 -1.44 9.75 -9.76
CA ASP A 72 -2.55 10.38 -10.46
C ASP A 72 -2.76 9.92 -11.92
N VAL A 73 -2.00 8.92 -12.39
CA VAL A 73 -2.17 8.27 -13.70
C VAL A 73 -2.99 7.00 -13.55
N LEU A 74 -4.06 6.85 -14.33
CA LEU A 74 -4.89 5.64 -14.34
C LEU A 74 -4.04 4.41 -14.73
N GLN A 75 -3.98 3.41 -13.85
CA GLN A 75 -3.26 2.16 -14.08
C GLN A 75 -4.19 0.94 -14.18
N PHE A 76 -5.36 1.02 -13.56
CA PHE A 76 -6.32 -0.07 -13.56
C PHE A 76 -7.74 0.45 -13.52
N PHE A 77 -8.63 -0.19 -14.27
CA PHE A 77 -10.06 -0.01 -14.19
C PHE A 77 -10.77 -1.36 -14.31
N PRO A 78 -11.95 -1.52 -13.70
CA PRO A 78 -12.72 -2.76 -13.84
C PRO A 78 -13.19 -2.96 -15.28
N HIS A 79 -12.99 -4.15 -15.83
CA HIS A 79 -13.67 -4.56 -17.06
C HIS A 79 -14.17 -6.01 -16.91
N PRO A 80 -15.26 -6.37 -17.58
CA PRO A 80 -15.94 -7.66 -17.38
C PRO A 80 -15.05 -8.87 -17.74
N GLU A 81 -13.97 -8.67 -18.48
CA GLU A 81 -13.09 -9.74 -18.98
C GLU A 81 -11.77 -9.86 -18.19
N GLY A 82 -11.58 -9.12 -17.08
CA GLY A 82 -10.43 -9.31 -16.16
C GLY A 82 -9.38 -8.17 -16.15
N TYR A 83 -8.22 -8.36 -16.81
CA TYR A 83 -7.18 -7.32 -16.96
C TYR A 83 -6.97 -6.86 -18.41
N VAL A 84 -7.06 -5.54 -18.65
CA VAL A 84 -6.64 -4.90 -19.93
C VAL A 84 -5.22 -4.37 -19.71
N ARG A 85 -4.31 -4.66 -20.65
CA ARG A 85 -2.94 -4.15 -20.69
C ARG A 85 -2.69 -3.44 -22.02
#